data_AF-A0A8J2I591-F1
#
_entry.id   AF-A0A8J2I591-F1
#
_cell.length_a   1.000
_cell.length_b   1.000
_cell.length_c   1.000
_cell.angle_alpha   90.00
_cell.angle_beta   90.00
_cell.angle_gamma   90.00
#
_symmetry.space_group_name_H-M   'P 1'
#
loop_
_entity.id
_entity.type
_entity.pdbx_description
1 polymer ?
#
loop_
_entity_poly.entity_id
_entity_poly.type
_entity_poly.pdbx_seq_one_letter_code
_entity_poly.pdbx_strand_id
1 'polypeptide(L)'
;MAYTRLSDDASIESSYEKVEPSESPLHSFFRYFSYKNLFGAFLVLWIATLAMLAWVWGQKTSTYGNHAANLLPFPPVPSRIVTFNPNPKFHYTAKDAGGPAWSALMPNDGGIVSIADPKRYQLPVSYKDRNVSSSEVFSMSMFHQLHCLNSIRVRLGTLEGFINNTAAGIHRRDVFAPESHVNHCFDYLRQAIMCAGDLSLEHSVVPEEFGFNGWGTSHQCADWDAMWDIAVQHQYDQGVGQQANRDE
;
A
#
# COMPACT_ATOMS: atom_id res chain seq x y z
N MET A 1 86.99 26.21 -73.94
CA MET A 1 85.80 25.89 -73.14
C MET A 1 85.07 24.78 -73.87
N ALA A 2 84.67 23.76 -73.13
CA ALA A 2 84.55 22.38 -73.56
C ALA A 2 83.35 22.08 -74.50
N TYR A 3 83.69 21.43 -75.62
CA TYR A 3 83.03 20.33 -76.36
C TYR A 3 81.49 20.38 -76.55
N THR A 4 81.00 20.76 -77.75
CA THR A 4 80.60 19.94 -78.94
C THR A 4 79.44 18.97 -78.70
N ARG A 5 78.24 19.21 -79.27
CA ARG A 5 77.76 18.93 -80.66
C ARG A 5 77.48 17.45 -80.94
N LEU A 6 76.29 17.19 -81.49
CA LEU A 6 75.87 16.20 -82.51
C LEU A 6 74.51 15.58 -82.11
N SER A 7 73.41 15.95 -82.78
CA SER A 7 72.87 15.39 -84.04
C SER A 7 72.37 13.96 -83.83
N ASP A 8 71.38 13.41 -84.49
CA ASP A 8 70.25 13.81 -85.33
C ASP A 8 69.44 12.50 -85.43
N ASP A 9 68.22 12.63 -85.94
CA ASP A 9 67.50 11.59 -86.67
C ASP A 9 66.83 10.41 -85.94
N ALA A 10 65.51 10.48 -86.08
CA ALA A 10 64.67 9.53 -86.81
C ALA A 10 64.65 8.05 -86.42
N SER A 11 63.42 7.65 -86.04
CA SER A 11 62.74 6.38 -86.35
C SER A 11 63.39 5.09 -85.89
N ILE A 12 62.68 4.31 -85.07
CA ILE A 12 62.12 2.99 -85.42
C ILE A 12 61.45 2.37 -84.17
N GLU A 13 60.38 1.63 -84.45
CA GLU A 13 59.47 0.87 -83.59
C GLU A 13 60.10 -0.10 -82.58
N SER A 14 59.28 -0.36 -81.55
CA SER A 14 58.86 -1.70 -81.08
C SER A 14 59.16 -2.04 -79.63
N SER A 15 58.06 -2.39 -78.96
CA SER A 15 57.89 -3.35 -77.87
C SER A 15 58.64 -3.13 -76.56
N TYR A 16 57.91 -2.74 -75.52
CA TYR A 16 58.18 -3.26 -74.18
C TYR A 16 56.89 -3.41 -73.35
N GLU A 17 56.88 -4.48 -72.58
CA GLU A 17 55.75 -5.13 -71.91
C GLU A 17 55.21 -4.32 -70.71
N LYS A 18 53.90 -4.44 -70.45
CA LYS A 18 53.19 -3.74 -69.38
C LYS A 18 53.47 -4.41 -68.02
N VAL A 19 54.26 -3.78 -67.16
CA VAL A 19 54.42 -4.19 -65.75
C VAL A 19 53.37 -3.46 -64.91
N GLU A 20 52.44 -4.20 -64.31
CA GLU A 20 51.46 -3.65 -63.36
C GLU A 20 52.10 -3.34 -62.00
N PRO A 21 51.74 -2.23 -61.33
CA PRO A 21 52.23 -1.92 -59.99
C PRO A 21 51.44 -2.69 -58.93
N SER A 22 52.15 -3.35 -58.00
CA SER A 22 51.53 -4.04 -56.86
C SER A 22 51.08 -3.04 -55.79
N GLU A 23 49.79 -2.98 -55.50
CA GLU A 23 49.27 -2.28 -54.31
C GLU A 23 49.49 -3.12 -53.04
N SER A 24 49.93 -2.47 -51.97
CA SER A 24 50.24 -3.10 -50.68
C SER A 24 48.99 -3.31 -49.79
N PRO A 25 48.96 -4.32 -48.89
CA PRO A 25 47.73 -4.80 -48.25
C PRO A 25 47.28 -3.98 -47.02
N LEU A 26 47.98 -2.88 -46.69
CA LEU A 26 47.85 -2.24 -45.38
C LEU A 26 46.63 -1.33 -45.23
N HIS A 27 45.94 -0.98 -46.33
CA HIS A 27 44.71 -0.18 -46.30
C HIS A 27 43.41 -1.01 -46.12
N SER A 28 43.52 -2.34 -46.14
CA SER A 28 42.36 -3.26 -46.11
C SER A 28 41.82 -3.54 -44.70
N PHE A 29 42.66 -3.40 -43.66
CA PHE A 29 42.30 -3.88 -42.32
C PHE A 29 41.31 -3.00 -41.54
N PHE A 30 41.16 -1.71 -41.89
CA PHE A 30 40.24 -0.79 -41.20
C PHE A 30 38.83 -0.71 -41.81
N ARG A 31 38.54 -1.51 -42.85
CA ARG A 31 37.31 -1.36 -43.63
C ARG A 31 36.12 -2.19 -43.12
N TYR A 32 36.28 -2.97 -42.05
CA TYR A 32 35.25 -3.92 -41.60
C TYR A 32 34.47 -3.52 -40.34
N PHE A 33 34.75 -2.37 -39.73
CA PHE A 33 33.85 -1.81 -38.71
C PHE A 33 33.19 -0.53 -39.23
N SER A 34 32.21 -0.72 -40.11
CA SER A 34 31.34 0.36 -40.54
C SER A 34 30.64 0.93 -39.31
N TYR A 35 30.72 2.25 -39.11
CA TYR A 35 29.95 2.98 -38.09
C TYR A 35 28.45 2.62 -38.10
N LYS A 36 27.93 2.14 -39.24
CA LYS A 36 26.55 1.62 -39.38
C LYS A 36 26.30 0.35 -38.56
N ASN A 37 27.28 -0.55 -38.48
CA ASN A 37 27.20 -1.78 -37.69
C ASN A 37 27.32 -1.47 -36.19
N LEU A 38 28.20 -0.53 -35.82
CA LEU A 38 28.30 0.00 -34.45
C LEU A 38 26.98 0.66 -34.03
N PHE A 39 26.48 1.58 -34.85
CA PHE A 39 25.22 2.29 -34.59
C PHE A 39 24.04 1.32 -34.48
N GLY A 40 23.97 0.34 -35.38
CA GLY A 40 22.96 -0.73 -35.31
C GLY A 40 23.04 -1.53 -34.01
N ALA A 41 24.25 -1.93 -33.58
CA ALA A 41 24.45 -2.65 -32.33
C ALA A 41 24.06 -1.81 -31.10
N PHE A 42 24.42 -0.52 -31.07
CA PHE A 42 24.02 0.39 -29.99
C PHE A 42 22.51 0.63 -29.96
N LEU A 43 21.86 0.76 -31.11
CA LEU A 43 20.40 0.93 -31.19
C LEU A 43 19.66 -0.31 -30.66
N VAL A 44 20.12 -1.51 -31.03
CA VAL A 44 19.55 -2.77 -30.53
C VAL A 44 19.72 -2.90 -29.02
N LEU A 45 20.90 -2.56 -28.49
CA LEU A 45 21.16 -2.56 -27.05
C LEU A 45 20.26 -1.55 -26.32
N TRP A 46 20.05 -0.36 -26.88
CA TRP A 46 19.20 0.66 -26.28
C TRP A 46 17.72 0.26 -26.28
N ILE A 47 17.23 -0.36 -27.35
CA ILE A 47 15.86 -0.89 -27.40
C ILE A 47 15.70 -2.03 -26.38
N ALA A 48 16.69 -2.92 -26.27
CA ALA A 48 16.66 -4.02 -25.30
C ALA A 48 16.66 -3.52 -23.85
N THR A 49 17.44 -2.49 -23.53
CA THR A 49 17.44 -1.90 -22.17
C THR A 49 16.13 -1.19 -21.87
N LEU A 50 15.55 -0.45 -22.83
CA LEU A 50 14.23 0.16 -22.64
C LEU A 50 13.13 -0.89 -22.46
N ALA A 51 13.14 -1.98 -23.25
CA ALA A 51 12.20 -3.08 -23.09
C ALA A 51 12.36 -3.76 -21.73
N MET A 52 13.59 -3.95 -21.26
CA MET A 52 13.89 -4.51 -19.94
C MET A 52 13.45 -3.57 -18.81
N LEU A 53 13.69 -2.27 -18.94
CA LEU A 53 13.24 -1.26 -17.96
C LEU A 53 11.71 -1.17 -17.93
N ALA A 54 11.04 -1.19 -19.08
CA ALA A 54 9.59 -1.23 -19.18
C ALA A 54 9.02 -2.54 -18.59
N TRP A 55 9.69 -3.67 -18.81
CA TRP A 55 9.32 -4.94 -18.19
C TRP A 55 9.51 -4.93 -16.68
N VAL A 56 10.63 -4.39 -16.17
CA VAL A 56 10.90 -4.23 -14.73
C VAL A 56 9.91 -3.25 -14.08
N TRP A 57 9.55 -2.16 -14.75
CA TRP A 57 8.50 -1.23 -14.30
C TRP A 57 7.11 -1.85 -14.37
N GLY A 58 6.82 -2.65 -15.39
CA GLY A 58 5.60 -3.47 -15.50
C GLY A 58 5.51 -4.54 -14.39
N GLN A 59 6.63 -5.14 -14.02
CA GLN A 59 6.73 -6.10 -12.91
C GLN A 59 6.57 -5.39 -11.56
N LYS A 60 7.16 -4.19 -11.37
CA LYS A 60 6.99 -3.36 -10.15
C LYS A 60 5.56 -2.86 -9.97
N THR A 61 4.87 -2.51 -11.07
CA THR A 61 3.45 -2.11 -11.01
C THR A 61 2.52 -3.32 -10.81
N SER A 62 3.00 -4.54 -11.05
CA SER A 62 2.24 -5.78 -10.85
C SER A 62 2.48 -6.45 -9.48
N THR A 63 3.30 -5.88 -8.58
CA THR A 63 3.56 -6.46 -7.25
C THR A 63 2.69 -5.90 -6.12
N TYR A 64 1.79 -4.96 -6.41
CA TYR A 64 0.53 -4.86 -5.65
C TYR A 64 -0.42 -5.91 -6.22
N GLY A 65 -0.06 -7.17 -6.03
CA GLY A 65 -1.01 -8.25 -6.17
C GLY A 65 -2.13 -7.94 -5.21
N ASN A 66 -3.26 -7.51 -5.75
CA ASN A 66 -4.56 -7.60 -5.10
C ASN A 66 -4.74 -9.08 -4.74
N HIS A 67 -4.18 -9.52 -3.61
CA HIS A 67 -4.55 -10.76 -2.96
C HIS A 67 -6.01 -10.55 -2.59
N ALA A 68 -6.86 -10.94 -3.52
CA ALA A 68 -8.26 -10.64 -3.45
C ALA A 68 -8.80 -11.12 -2.10
N ALA A 69 -9.59 -10.24 -1.51
CA ALA A 69 -10.57 -10.43 -0.45
C ALA A 69 -11.59 -11.57 -0.70
N ASN A 70 -11.21 -12.64 -1.42
CA ASN A 70 -12.13 -13.61 -2.03
C ASN A 70 -12.03 -15.04 -1.47
N LEU A 71 -11.12 -15.32 -0.53
CA LEU A 71 -11.06 -16.63 0.12
C LEU A 71 -11.44 -16.55 1.59
N LEU A 72 -12.52 -15.84 1.89
CA LEU A 72 -13.13 -15.98 3.20
C LEU A 72 -13.83 -17.34 3.29
N PRO A 73 -13.75 -18.03 4.44
CA PRO A 73 -14.48 -19.28 4.70
C PRO A 73 -15.98 -19.07 4.92
N PHE A 74 -16.49 -17.88 4.61
CA PHE A 74 -17.87 -17.45 4.87
C PHE A 74 -18.53 -17.03 3.56
N PRO A 75 -19.87 -17.16 3.45
CA PRO A 75 -20.60 -16.56 2.35
C PRO A 75 -20.44 -15.03 2.36
N PRO A 76 -20.61 -14.36 1.20
CA PRO A 76 -20.62 -12.91 1.14
C PRO A 76 -21.63 -12.30 2.12
N VAL A 77 -21.19 -11.35 2.94
CA VAL A 77 -22.05 -10.63 3.87
C VAL A 77 -22.75 -9.48 3.13
N PRO A 78 -24.09 -9.38 3.18
CA PRO A 78 -24.80 -8.32 2.50
C PRO A 78 -24.52 -6.95 3.13
N SER A 79 -24.36 -5.93 2.30
CA SER A 79 -24.26 -4.53 2.74
C SER A 79 -25.65 -3.91 2.95
N ARG A 80 -25.72 -2.90 3.82
CA ARG A 80 -26.93 -2.10 4.04
C ARG A 80 -26.56 -0.66 4.34
N ILE A 81 -27.45 0.27 3.98
CA ILE A 81 -27.31 1.67 4.32
C ILE A 81 -27.77 1.86 5.77
N VAL A 82 -26.94 2.50 6.58
CA VAL A 82 -27.26 2.86 7.97
C VAL A 82 -26.99 4.35 8.18
N THR A 83 -27.83 4.99 8.99
CA THR A 83 -27.60 6.35 9.46
C THR A 83 -27.11 6.29 10.90
N PHE A 84 -25.98 6.94 11.18
CA PHE A 84 -25.47 7.00 12.53
C PHE A 84 -26.31 7.97 13.36
N ASN A 85 -26.78 7.47 14.50
CA ASN A 85 -27.55 8.24 15.45
C ASN A 85 -26.92 8.09 16.83
N PRO A 86 -26.90 9.15 17.65
CA PRO A 86 -26.41 9.05 19.01
C PRO A 86 -27.18 7.98 19.79
N ASN A 87 -26.45 7.10 20.48
CA ASN A 87 -27.02 6.09 21.35
C ASN A 87 -26.45 6.25 22.77
N PRO A 88 -27.24 6.83 23.70
CA PRO A 88 -26.80 7.07 25.07
C PRO A 88 -26.34 5.84 25.85
N LYS A 89 -26.75 4.62 25.44
CA LYS A 89 -26.31 3.38 26.08
C LYS A 89 -24.82 3.10 25.89
N PHE A 90 -24.24 3.64 24.82
CA PHE A 90 -22.82 3.52 24.50
C PHE A 90 -22.01 4.75 24.90
N HIS A 91 -22.67 5.78 25.44
CA HIS A 91 -21.97 6.90 26.03
C HIS A 91 -21.10 6.42 27.16
N TYR A 92 -19.96 7.05 27.27
CA TYR A 92 -19.05 6.84 28.35
C TYR A 92 -19.63 7.56 29.58
N THR A 93 -20.03 6.81 30.61
CA THR A 93 -20.42 7.37 31.90
C THR A 93 -19.48 6.83 32.96
N ALA A 94 -18.95 7.70 33.81
CA ALA A 94 -17.96 7.30 34.83
C ALA A 94 -18.51 6.28 35.84
N LYS A 95 -19.85 6.09 35.93
CA LYS A 95 -20.49 5.28 36.97
C LYS A 95 -20.57 3.80 36.62
N ASP A 96 -20.74 3.44 35.36
CA ASP A 96 -20.86 2.05 34.90
C ASP A 96 -20.06 1.75 33.63
N ALA A 97 -19.45 2.78 33.04
CA ALA A 97 -18.88 2.75 31.70
C ALA A 97 -19.73 1.89 30.76
N GLY A 98 -21.06 2.04 30.69
CA GLY A 98 -21.93 1.31 29.75
C GLY A 98 -21.68 -0.20 29.62
N GLY A 99 -21.17 -0.86 30.66
CA GLY A 99 -20.60 -2.21 30.59
C GLY A 99 -21.50 -3.23 29.90
N PRO A 100 -22.78 -3.39 30.31
CA PRO A 100 -23.69 -4.36 29.70
C PRO A 100 -23.96 -4.11 28.21
N ALA A 101 -24.04 -2.85 27.78
CA ALA A 101 -24.30 -2.52 26.37
C ALA A 101 -23.08 -2.87 25.50
N TRP A 102 -21.87 -2.56 25.97
CA TRP A 102 -20.63 -2.90 25.27
C TRP A 102 -20.35 -4.41 25.26
N SER A 103 -20.62 -5.11 26.36
CA SER A 103 -20.54 -6.58 26.39
C SER A 103 -21.49 -7.25 25.40
N ALA A 104 -22.68 -6.67 25.19
CA ALA A 104 -23.66 -7.19 24.23
C ALA A 104 -23.28 -7.01 22.75
N LEU A 105 -22.21 -6.26 22.44
CA LEU A 105 -21.69 -6.14 21.08
C LEU A 105 -20.85 -7.33 20.65
N MET A 106 -20.36 -8.12 21.60
CA MET A 106 -19.47 -9.25 21.34
C MET A 106 -20.22 -10.56 21.60
N PRO A 107 -20.04 -11.58 20.74
CA PRO A 107 -20.43 -12.94 21.10
C PRO A 107 -19.58 -13.44 22.28
N ASN A 108 -20.00 -14.55 22.89
CA ASN A 108 -19.35 -15.09 24.10
C ASN A 108 -17.87 -15.44 23.90
N ASP A 109 -17.46 -15.75 22.67
CA ASP A 109 -16.09 -16.07 22.25
C ASP A 109 -15.28 -14.82 21.86
N GLY A 110 -15.88 -13.62 21.94
CA GLY A 110 -15.22 -12.37 21.53
C GLY A 110 -15.10 -12.18 20.01
N GLY A 111 -15.79 -13.00 19.20
CA GLY A 111 -15.67 -12.95 17.74
C GLY A 111 -14.53 -13.81 17.19
N ILE A 112 -14.06 -14.77 17.97
CA ILE A 112 -13.05 -15.75 17.56
C ILE A 112 -13.74 -16.90 16.81
N VAL A 113 -13.25 -17.21 15.62
CA VAL A 113 -13.84 -18.19 14.71
C VAL A 113 -12.91 -19.37 14.50
N SER A 114 -13.47 -20.58 14.50
CA SER A 114 -12.73 -21.80 14.15
C SER A 114 -12.90 -22.11 12.67
N ILE A 115 -11.77 -22.22 11.96
CA ILE A 115 -11.74 -22.46 10.52
C ILE A 115 -11.12 -23.83 10.25
N ALA A 116 -11.91 -24.71 9.64
CA ALA A 116 -11.43 -26.01 9.18
C ALA A 116 -10.56 -25.86 7.92
N ASP A 117 -9.43 -26.57 7.91
CA ASP A 117 -8.46 -26.57 6.80
C ASP A 117 -8.09 -25.15 6.30
N PRO A 118 -7.55 -24.26 7.16
CA PRO A 118 -7.30 -22.85 6.85
C PRO A 118 -6.43 -22.63 5.60
N LYS A 119 -5.59 -23.60 5.26
CA LYS A 119 -4.77 -23.61 4.05
C LYS A 119 -5.59 -23.52 2.75
N ARG A 120 -6.84 -24.03 2.72
CA ARG A 120 -7.75 -23.91 1.56
C ARG A 120 -8.09 -22.45 1.24
N TYR A 121 -8.05 -21.61 2.27
CA TYR A 121 -8.34 -20.19 2.22
C TYR A 121 -7.07 -19.32 2.16
N GLN A 122 -5.90 -19.95 2.01
CA GLN A 122 -4.59 -19.28 2.03
C GLN A 122 -4.33 -18.47 3.31
N LEU A 123 -4.95 -18.88 4.42
CA LEU A 123 -4.74 -18.24 5.71
C LEU A 123 -3.37 -18.62 6.30
N PRO A 124 -2.68 -17.70 7.00
CA PRO A 124 -1.49 -18.02 7.78
C PRO A 124 -1.78 -19.07 8.84
N VAL A 125 -0.72 -19.74 9.31
CA VAL A 125 -0.83 -20.65 10.46
C VAL A 125 -1.25 -19.84 11.69
N SER A 126 -2.23 -20.35 12.42
CA SER A 126 -2.73 -19.76 13.65
C SER A 126 -2.76 -20.78 14.80
N TYR A 127 -3.39 -20.42 15.91
CA TYR A 127 -3.59 -21.29 17.06
C TYR A 127 -4.48 -22.49 16.71
N LYS A 128 -4.07 -23.70 17.10
CA LYS A 128 -4.83 -24.93 16.86
C LYS A 128 -6.12 -24.94 17.69
N ASP A 129 -7.23 -25.28 17.05
CA ASP A 129 -8.47 -25.55 17.79
C ASP A 129 -8.31 -26.82 18.63
N ARG A 130 -8.59 -26.70 19.93
CA ARG A 130 -8.48 -27.83 20.89
C ARG A 130 -9.61 -28.86 20.71
N ASN A 131 -10.72 -28.46 20.13
CA ASN A 131 -11.90 -29.31 19.94
C ASN A 131 -11.92 -29.99 18.56
N VAL A 132 -11.26 -29.40 17.56
CA VAL A 132 -11.27 -29.88 16.18
C VAL A 132 -9.85 -29.88 15.61
N SER A 133 -9.26 -31.07 15.46
CA SER A 133 -7.84 -31.24 15.11
C SER A 133 -7.44 -30.68 13.74
N SER A 134 -8.37 -30.61 12.79
CA SER A 134 -8.15 -30.05 11.45
C SER A 134 -8.39 -28.54 11.36
N SER A 135 -8.71 -27.88 12.49
CA SER A 135 -9.08 -26.47 12.51
C SER A 135 -8.08 -25.63 13.28
N GLU A 136 -8.03 -24.36 12.90
CA GLU A 136 -7.30 -23.30 13.61
C GLU A 136 -8.26 -22.16 13.91
N VAL A 137 -7.99 -21.44 14.99
CA VAL A 137 -8.82 -20.30 15.42
C VAL A 137 -8.21 -18.98 14.97
N PHE A 138 -9.07 -18.05 14.60
CA PHE A 138 -8.72 -16.72 14.14
C PHE A 138 -9.60 -15.69 14.83
N SER A 139 -9.08 -14.49 15.05
CA SER A 139 -9.89 -13.37 15.54
C SER A 139 -10.44 -12.59 14.35
N MET A 140 -11.75 -12.36 14.29
CA MET A 140 -12.34 -11.49 13.27
C MET A 140 -12.03 -10.03 13.59
N SER A 141 -11.41 -9.32 12.64
CA SER A 141 -10.87 -7.96 12.85
C SER A 141 -11.90 -6.96 13.37
N MET A 142 -13.14 -6.96 12.87
CA MET A 142 -14.19 -6.06 13.37
C MET A 142 -14.43 -6.22 14.88
N PHE A 143 -14.48 -7.46 15.39
CA PHE A 143 -14.66 -7.70 16.82
C PHE A 143 -13.41 -7.34 17.62
N HIS A 144 -12.21 -7.60 17.09
CA HIS A 144 -10.98 -7.17 17.75
C HIS A 144 -10.86 -5.64 17.84
N GLN A 145 -11.28 -4.91 16.81
CA GLN A 145 -11.37 -3.44 16.83
C GLN A 145 -12.35 -2.95 17.91
N LEU A 146 -13.52 -3.59 18.05
CA LEU A 146 -14.47 -3.29 19.12
C LEU A 146 -13.90 -3.59 20.51
N HIS A 147 -13.18 -4.72 20.67
CA HIS A 147 -12.49 -5.08 21.91
C HIS A 147 -11.48 -3.99 22.29
N CYS A 148 -10.61 -3.59 21.36
CA CYS A 148 -9.61 -2.54 21.57
C CYS A 148 -10.26 -1.20 21.94
N LEU A 149 -11.30 -0.79 21.21
CA LEU A 149 -12.05 0.43 21.50
C LEU A 149 -12.65 0.40 22.92
N ASN A 150 -13.24 -0.73 23.32
CA ASN A 150 -13.77 -0.90 24.67
C ASN A 150 -12.67 -0.90 25.74
N SER A 151 -11.51 -1.49 25.47
CA SER A 151 -10.36 -1.48 26.39
C SER A 151 -9.82 -0.07 26.64
N ILE A 152 -9.70 0.75 25.59
CA ILE A 152 -9.33 2.17 25.70
C ILE A 152 -10.36 2.92 26.55
N ARG A 153 -11.65 2.70 26.27
CA ARG A 153 -12.77 3.31 26.98
C ARG A 153 -12.76 3.01 28.47
N VAL A 154 -12.56 1.75 28.86
CA VAL A 154 -12.48 1.34 30.28
C VAL A 154 -11.27 1.96 30.97
N ARG A 155 -10.12 2.02 30.28
CA ARG A 155 -8.91 2.64 30.83
C ARG A 155 -9.07 4.14 31.05
N LEU A 156 -9.68 4.84 30.09
CA LEU A 156 -10.00 6.27 30.24
C LEU A 156 -10.98 6.48 31.41
N GLY A 157 -11.99 5.60 31.51
CA GLY A 157 -13.01 5.54 32.58
C GLY A 157 -12.39 5.54 33.96
N THR A 158 -11.45 4.62 34.10
CA THR A 158 -10.69 4.42 35.32
C THR A 158 -9.86 5.67 35.66
N LEU A 159 -9.14 6.24 34.68
CA LEU A 159 -8.29 7.41 34.88
C LEU A 159 -9.10 8.65 35.26
N GLU A 160 -10.20 8.94 34.58
CA GLU A 160 -11.07 10.07 34.93
C GLU A 160 -11.74 9.86 36.29
N GLY A 161 -12.13 8.63 36.64
CA GLY A 161 -12.60 8.32 38.00
C GLY A 161 -11.57 8.62 39.08
N PHE A 162 -10.28 8.33 38.83
CA PHE A 162 -9.19 8.69 39.74
C PHE A 162 -8.96 10.20 39.81
N ILE A 163 -9.00 10.90 38.67
CA ILE A 163 -8.76 12.35 38.60
C ILE A 163 -9.94 13.13 39.17
N ASN A 164 -11.18 12.80 38.85
CA ASN A 164 -12.36 13.54 39.32
C ASN A 164 -12.67 13.30 40.81
N ASN A 165 -12.19 12.19 41.39
CA ASN A 165 -12.16 12.03 42.85
C ASN A 165 -11.11 12.94 43.53
N THR A 166 -10.22 13.59 42.76
CA THR A 166 -9.21 14.54 43.24
C THR A 166 -9.34 15.96 42.67
N ALA A 167 -10.09 16.16 41.58
CA ALA A 167 -10.21 17.41 40.85
C ALA A 167 -11.67 17.90 40.81
N ALA A 168 -11.98 18.83 41.70
CA ALA A 168 -13.17 19.66 41.59
C ALA A 168 -13.01 20.60 40.38
N GLY A 169 -13.71 20.32 39.29
CA GLY A 169 -14.05 21.30 38.26
C GLY A 169 -13.28 21.18 36.96
N ILE A 170 -13.88 20.48 35.98
CA ILE A 170 -13.67 20.80 34.57
C ILE A 170 -15.05 20.98 33.93
N HIS A 171 -15.53 22.22 33.93
CA HIS A 171 -16.70 22.64 33.16
C HIS A 171 -16.27 23.57 32.02
N ARG A 172 -16.52 23.16 30.78
CA ARG A 172 -16.80 24.07 29.66
C ARG A 172 -17.86 23.45 28.74
N ARG A 173 -18.75 24.33 28.23
CA ARG A 173 -20.08 24.05 27.66
C ARG A 173 -20.10 23.57 26.19
N ASP A 174 -21.33 23.23 25.77
CA ASP A 174 -21.94 23.30 24.43
C ASP A 174 -21.52 22.26 23.39
N VAL A 175 -22.31 21.18 23.29
CA VAL A 175 -22.32 20.08 22.29
C VAL A 175 -21.02 19.25 22.19
N PHE A 176 -19.89 19.87 22.50
CA PHE A 176 -18.51 19.39 22.50
C PHE A 176 -17.79 19.75 23.80
N ALA A 177 -18.53 19.88 24.91
CA ALA A 177 -17.92 19.81 26.23
C ALA A 177 -16.99 18.59 26.27
N PRO A 178 -15.77 18.65 26.82
CA PRO A 178 -14.78 17.58 26.72
C PRO A 178 -15.35 16.19 27.06
N GLU A 179 -16.20 16.11 28.09
CA GLU A 179 -16.90 14.88 28.48
C GLU A 179 -17.93 14.43 27.42
N SER A 180 -18.68 15.36 26.81
CA SER A 180 -19.63 15.04 25.73
C SER A 180 -18.95 14.63 24.43
N HIS A 181 -17.75 15.15 24.13
CA HIS A 181 -17.04 14.83 22.91
C HIS A 181 -16.49 13.41 22.95
N VAL A 182 -15.85 13.02 24.06
CA VAL A 182 -15.39 11.64 24.29
C VAL A 182 -16.55 10.65 24.19
N ASN A 183 -17.69 10.97 24.80
CA ASN A 183 -18.89 10.12 24.76
C ASN A 183 -19.39 9.88 23.33
N HIS A 184 -19.50 10.96 22.54
CA HIS A 184 -19.93 10.85 21.16
C HIS A 184 -18.89 10.09 20.32
N CYS A 185 -17.59 10.31 20.54
CA CYS A 185 -16.52 9.67 19.77
C CYS A 185 -16.55 8.15 19.94
N PHE A 186 -16.72 7.63 21.15
CA PHE A 186 -16.79 6.18 21.37
C PHE A 186 -18.01 5.55 20.68
N ASP A 187 -19.18 6.20 20.75
CA ASP A 187 -20.37 5.68 20.06
C ASP A 187 -20.27 5.82 18.53
N TYR A 188 -19.67 6.90 18.04
CA TYR A 188 -19.41 7.11 16.62
C TYR A 188 -18.42 6.09 16.05
N LEU A 189 -17.27 5.90 16.71
CA LEU A 189 -16.26 4.92 16.28
C LEU A 189 -16.79 3.49 16.34
N ARG A 190 -17.57 3.15 17.37
CA ARG A 190 -18.27 1.86 17.44
C ARG A 190 -19.16 1.65 16.21
N GLN A 191 -19.95 2.65 15.84
CA GLN A 191 -20.81 2.58 14.65
C GLN A 191 -20.00 2.48 13.36
N ALA A 192 -18.89 3.22 13.25
CA ALA A 192 -17.99 3.16 12.11
C ALA A 192 -17.35 1.77 11.92
N ILE A 193 -16.85 1.15 13.00
CA ILE A 193 -16.28 -0.20 12.99
C ILE A 193 -17.32 -1.23 12.52
N MET A 194 -18.54 -1.17 13.08
CA MET A 194 -19.63 -2.08 12.69
C MET A 194 -20.11 -1.86 11.26
N CYS A 195 -20.06 -0.61 10.77
CA CYS A 195 -20.45 -0.26 9.40
C CYS A 195 -19.41 -0.71 8.38
N ALA A 196 -18.11 -0.59 8.70
CA ALA A 196 -17.03 -1.08 7.87
C ALA A 196 -17.02 -2.62 7.79
N GLY A 197 -17.31 -3.28 8.93
CA GLY A 197 -17.57 -4.73 8.95
C GLY A 197 -16.36 -5.56 8.50
N ASP A 198 -15.16 -5.23 8.97
CA ASP A 198 -13.92 -5.91 8.57
C ASP A 198 -13.91 -7.40 8.96
N LEU A 199 -14.10 -8.26 7.96
CA LEU A 199 -14.16 -9.73 8.10
C LEU A 199 -12.77 -10.40 8.02
N SER A 200 -11.70 -9.63 8.00
CA SER A 200 -10.34 -10.18 7.96
C SER A 200 -10.07 -11.09 9.16
N LEU A 201 -9.32 -12.16 8.92
CA LEU A 201 -9.06 -13.21 9.90
C LEU A 201 -7.65 -13.08 10.44
N GLU A 202 -7.55 -12.60 11.66
CA GLU A 202 -6.28 -12.38 12.34
C GLU A 202 -5.77 -13.67 12.94
N HIS A 203 -4.52 -13.97 12.62
CA HIS A 203 -3.83 -15.15 13.10
C HIS A 203 -3.12 -14.87 14.44
N SER A 204 -2.80 -15.94 15.16
CA SER A 204 -2.03 -15.81 16.39
C SER A 204 -0.60 -15.31 16.11
N VAL A 205 -0.10 -14.46 17.01
CA VAL A 205 1.26 -13.90 16.95
C VAL A 205 2.33 -14.98 17.01
N VAL A 206 2.10 -15.98 17.87
CA VAL A 206 2.99 -17.13 18.05
C VAL A 206 2.16 -18.38 17.75
N PRO A 207 2.54 -19.18 16.74
CA PRO A 207 1.92 -20.47 16.52
C PRO A 207 1.96 -21.28 17.82
N GLU A 208 0.81 -21.80 18.27
CA GLU A 208 0.62 -22.52 19.55
C GLU A 208 0.37 -21.68 20.81
N GLU A 209 0.42 -20.35 20.75
CA GLU A 209 -0.08 -19.49 21.83
C GLU A 209 -1.41 -18.84 21.43
N PHE A 210 -2.33 -18.70 22.39
CA PHE A 210 -3.60 -18.05 22.13
C PHE A 210 -3.44 -16.55 22.35
N GLY A 211 -3.34 -15.79 21.26
CA GLY A 211 -3.23 -14.34 21.32
C GLY A 211 -3.18 -13.69 19.93
N PHE A 212 -4.05 -12.70 19.71
CA PHE A 212 -4.19 -12.02 18.43
C PHE A 212 -3.83 -10.55 18.62
N ASN A 213 -2.95 -10.00 17.78
CA ASN A 213 -2.59 -8.59 17.81
C ASN A 213 -2.98 -7.83 16.53
N GLY A 214 -3.59 -8.53 15.56
CA GLY A 214 -3.98 -8.01 14.26
C GLY A 214 -2.86 -7.78 13.25
N TRP A 215 -1.60 -7.77 13.68
CA TRP A 215 -0.48 -7.49 12.79
C TRP A 215 -0.20 -8.62 11.81
N GLY A 216 0.25 -8.26 10.60
CA GLY A 216 0.50 -9.22 9.52
C GLY A 216 -0.77 -9.78 8.86
N THR A 217 -1.95 -9.31 9.26
CA THR A 217 -3.23 -9.65 8.62
C THR A 217 -3.51 -8.68 7.48
N SER A 218 -3.97 -9.19 6.34
CA SER A 218 -4.35 -8.36 5.19
C SER A 218 -5.80 -7.94 5.32
N HIS A 219 -6.09 -6.66 5.07
CA HIS A 219 -7.42 -6.07 5.16
C HIS A 219 -7.88 -5.51 3.82
N GLN A 220 -9.20 -5.44 3.61
CA GLN A 220 -9.79 -4.75 2.47
C GLN A 220 -10.15 -3.32 2.87
N CYS A 221 -9.34 -2.36 2.46
CA CYS A 221 -9.52 -0.94 2.79
C CYS A 221 -9.97 -0.13 1.57
N ALA A 222 -10.64 0.99 1.83
CA ALA A 222 -10.70 2.07 0.85
C ALA A 222 -9.28 2.63 0.62
N ASP A 223 -8.98 3.02 -0.62
CA ASP A 223 -7.66 3.55 -0.96
C ASP A 223 -7.42 4.90 -0.27
N TRP A 224 -6.38 4.96 0.55
CA TRP A 224 -6.10 6.13 1.39
C TRP A 224 -5.73 7.35 0.55
N ASP A 225 -4.87 7.17 -0.46
CA ASP A 225 -4.37 8.27 -1.27
C ASP A 225 -5.51 8.88 -2.11
N ALA A 226 -6.38 8.05 -2.67
CA ALA A 226 -7.57 8.53 -3.36
C ALA A 226 -8.52 9.31 -2.42
N MET A 227 -8.75 8.81 -1.20
CA MET A 227 -9.56 9.55 -0.22
C MET A 227 -8.91 10.87 0.20
N TRP A 228 -7.59 10.88 0.36
CA TRP A 228 -6.81 12.06 0.69
C TRP A 228 -6.91 13.12 -0.41
N ASP A 229 -6.70 12.73 -1.67
CA ASP A 229 -6.78 13.62 -2.83
C ASP A 229 -8.17 14.25 -2.96
N ILE A 230 -9.23 13.47 -2.74
CA ILE A 230 -10.61 13.98 -2.68
C ILE A 230 -10.74 15.03 -1.57
N ALA A 231 -10.25 14.76 -0.36
CA ALA A 231 -10.36 15.67 0.77
C ALA A 231 -9.63 17.00 0.52
N VAL A 232 -8.44 16.95 -0.09
CA VAL A 232 -7.67 18.15 -0.46
C VAL A 232 -8.38 18.92 -1.58
N GLN A 233 -8.86 18.24 -2.62
CA GLN A 233 -9.56 18.88 -3.75
C GLN A 233 -10.84 19.60 -3.32
N HIS A 234 -11.52 19.09 -2.29
CA HIS A 234 -12.77 19.63 -1.75
C HIS A 234 -12.61 20.34 -0.40
N GLN A 235 -11.39 20.78 -0.07
CA GLN A 235 -11.11 21.42 1.21
C GLN A 235 -11.96 22.69 1.41
N TYR A 236 -12.55 22.83 2.59
CA TYR A 236 -13.30 24.02 2.98
C TYR A 236 -12.37 25.22 3.20
N ASP A 237 -12.62 26.32 2.49
CA ASP A 237 -11.90 27.58 2.69
C ASP A 237 -12.41 28.32 3.93
N GLN A 238 -11.57 28.39 4.97
CA GLN A 238 -11.88 29.09 6.21
C GLN A 238 -11.61 30.61 6.15
N GLY A 239 -10.99 31.10 5.06
CA GLY A 239 -10.56 32.49 4.92
C GLY A 239 -11.71 33.49 4.73
N VAL A 240 -12.79 33.07 4.07
CA VAL A 240 -13.92 33.96 3.70
C VAL A 240 -14.70 34.45 4.93
N GLY A 241 -14.75 33.67 6.02
CA GLY A 241 -15.45 34.05 7.26
C GLY A 241 -14.65 34.96 8.20
N GLN A 242 -13.32 35.04 8.07
CA GLN A 242 -12.46 35.83 8.95
C GLN A 242 -12.15 37.24 8.41
N GLN A 243 -12.44 37.52 7.14
CA GLN A 243 -12.35 38.87 6.56
C GLN A 243 -13.62 39.68 6.83
N ALA A 244 -14.80 39.05 6.76
CA ALA A 244 -16.07 39.73 7.05
C ALA A 244 -16.16 40.31 8.49
N ASN A 245 -15.51 39.69 9.47
CA ASN A 245 -15.48 40.16 10.86
C ASN A 245 -14.34 41.14 11.17
N ARG A 246 -13.53 41.52 10.18
CA ARG A 246 -12.41 42.47 10.34
C ARG A 246 -12.69 43.83 9.72
N ASP A 247 -13.76 43.93 8.92
CA ASP A 247 -14.20 45.11 8.20
C ASP A 247 -15.47 45.76 8.81
N GLU A 248 -15.89 45.31 10.00
CA GLU A 248 -16.91 45.93 10.88
C GLU A 248 -16.27 46.51 12.15
#